data_AF-A0A8T4VPM9-F1
#
_entry.id   AF-A0A8T4VPM9-F1
#
_cell.length_a   1.000
_cell.length_b   1.000
_cell.length_c   1.000
_cell.angle_alpha   90.00
_cell.angle_beta   90.00
_cell.angle_gamma   90.00
#
_symmetry.space_group_name_H-M   'P 1'
#
loop_
_entity.id
_entity.type
_entity.pdbx_description
1 polymer ?
#
loop_
_entity_poly.entity_id
_entity_poly.type
_entity_poly.pdbx_seq_one_letter_code
_entity_poly.pdbx_strand_id
1 'polypeptide(L)'
;MIIEVLPAFGLPAGGMELAIILLIAVLLFGANKIPKLARSTGQAMGEFQRGREEIEQELEEVREGPEADGDVAEPDAGSEPVSESASETEEE
;
A
#
# COMPACT_ATOMS: atom_id res chain seq x y z
N MET A 1 -16.87 23.09 37.40
CA MET A 1 -17.05 21.67 36.99
C MET A 1 -17.33 21.64 35.48
N ILE A 2 -16.40 22.22 34.73
CA ILE A 2 -16.50 22.44 33.30
C ILE A 2 -15.06 22.20 32.83
N ILE A 3 -14.87 21.32 31.84
CA ILE A 3 -13.66 21.29 31.00
C ILE A 3 -12.40 20.82 31.76
N GLU A 4 -12.34 19.51 32.00
CA GLU A 4 -11.06 18.79 32.08
C GLU A 4 -10.83 18.17 30.68
N VAL A 5 -10.57 19.02 29.69
CA VAL A 5 -10.24 18.59 28.32
C VAL A 5 -8.73 18.44 28.24
N LEU A 6 -8.32 17.17 28.07
CA LEU A 6 -7.01 16.69 27.59
C LEU A 6 -5.85 16.72 28.61
N PRO A 7 -5.31 15.52 28.91
CA PRO A 7 -4.18 15.06 28.11
C PRO A 7 -4.31 13.57 27.75
N ALA A 8 -4.72 13.27 26.52
CA ALA A 8 -4.59 11.94 25.93
C ALA A 8 -4.17 12.01 24.44
N PHE A 9 -3.50 13.11 24.06
CA PHE A 9 -2.81 13.23 22.76
C PHE A 9 -1.41 12.61 22.85
N GLY A 10 -1.34 11.43 23.43
CA GLY A 10 -0.11 10.68 23.69
C GLY A 10 -0.45 9.20 23.70
N LEU A 11 -0.72 8.64 22.52
CA LEU A 11 -0.85 7.19 22.31
C LEU A 11 0.33 6.47 22.99
N PRO A 12 0.11 5.38 23.75
CA PRO A 12 -0.15 4.10 23.09
C PRO A 12 -1.02 3.10 23.90
N ALA A 13 -2.27 2.89 23.52
CA ALA A 13 -3.03 1.65 23.80
C ALA A 13 -3.87 1.25 22.56
N GLY A 14 -3.21 1.34 21.39
CA GLY A 14 -3.79 1.66 20.08
C GLY A 14 -4.87 0.77 19.45
N GLY A 15 -5.46 -0.18 20.17
CA GLY A 15 -6.66 -0.91 19.73
C GLY A 15 -7.95 -0.29 20.24
N MET A 16 -8.00 0.09 21.52
CA MET A 16 -9.26 0.52 22.16
C MET A 16 -9.66 1.92 21.73
N GLU A 17 -8.71 2.87 21.62
CA GLU A 17 -9.04 4.22 21.15
C GLU A 17 -9.51 4.20 19.68
N LEU A 18 -8.86 3.39 18.82
CA LEU A 18 -9.31 3.21 17.44
C LEU A 18 -10.70 2.59 17.37
N ALA A 19 -11.01 1.61 18.24
CA ALA A 19 -12.34 1.03 18.31
C ALA A 19 -13.41 2.06 18.72
N ILE A 20 -13.11 2.97 19.67
CA ILE A 20 -14.02 4.04 20.09
C ILE A 20 -14.25 5.04 18.95
N ILE A 21 -13.19 5.47 18.26
CA ILE A 21 -13.30 6.38 17.11
C ILE A 21 -14.11 5.71 16.00
N LEU A 22 -13.84 4.44 15.71
CA LEU A 22 -14.58 3.66 14.72
C LEU A 22 -16.05 3.52 15.11
N LEU A 23 -16.36 3.29 16.39
CA LEU A 23 -17.72 3.23 16.91
C LEU A 23 -18.47 4.55 16.68
N ILE A 24 -17.85 5.68 17.02
CA ILE A 24 -18.43 7.02 16.77
C ILE A 24 -18.66 7.22 15.27
N ALA A 25 -17.67 6.90 14.43
CA ALA A 25 -17.81 7.01 12.97
C ALA A 25 -18.95 6.13 12.43
N VAL A 26 -19.11 4.91 12.94
CA VAL A 26 -20.21 4.00 12.60
C VAL A 26 -21.57 4.54 13.06
N LEU A 27 -21.65 5.22 14.20
CA LEU A 27 -22.90 5.85 14.65
C LEU A 27 -23.30 7.05 13.77
N LEU A 28 -22.32 7.85 13.30
CA LEU A 28 -22.57 9.02 12.45
C LEU A 28 -22.91 8.63 11.01
N PHE A 29 -22.14 7.70 10.43
CA PHE A 29 -22.25 7.35 9.01
C PHE A 29 -23.05 6.07 8.75
N GLY A 30 -23.19 5.21 9.76
CA GLY A 30 -23.81 3.88 9.68
C GLY A 30 -22.81 2.76 9.34
N ALA A 31 -23.01 1.58 9.95
CA ALA A 31 -22.13 0.40 9.80
C ALA A 31 -21.99 -0.08 8.34
N ASN A 32 -23.00 0.19 7.50
CA ASN A 32 -23.01 -0.20 6.10
C ASN A 32 -22.36 0.83 5.16
N LYS A 33 -22.15 2.07 5.62
CA LYS A 33 -21.71 3.17 4.73
C LYS A 33 -20.21 3.10 4.47
N ILE A 34 -19.40 2.95 5.51
CA ILE A 34 -17.95 2.80 5.40
C ILE A 34 -17.54 1.65 4.47
N PRO A 35 -18.02 0.40 4.64
CA PRO A 35 -17.63 -0.71 3.76
C PRO A 35 -18.16 -0.53 2.32
N LYS A 36 -19.35 0.07 2.15
CA LYS A 36 -19.90 0.34 0.82
C LYS A 36 -19.07 1.37 0.07
N LEU A 37 -18.64 2.44 0.75
CA LEU A 37 -17.74 3.46 0.20
C LEU A 37 -16.39 2.85 -0.17
N ALA A 38 -15.79 2.06 0.73
CA ALA A 38 -14.53 1.38 0.47
C ALA A 38 -14.60 0.48 -0.76
N ARG A 39 -15.66 -0.32 -0.91
CA ARG A 39 -15.87 -1.18 -2.09
C ARG A 39 -15.99 -0.37 -3.38
N SER A 40 -16.85 0.66 -3.41
CA SER A 40 -17.04 1.48 -4.61
C SER A 40 -15.78 2.27 -4.99
N THR A 41 -15.07 2.81 -4.00
CA THR A 41 -13.81 3.54 -4.21
C THR A 41 -12.71 2.59 -4.66
N GLY A 42 -12.62 1.39 -4.08
CA GLY A 42 -11.66 0.38 -4.47
C GLY A 42 -11.87 -0.13 -5.89
N GLN A 43 -13.14 -0.34 -6.30
CA GLN A 43 -13.46 -0.70 -7.68
C GLN A 43 -13.05 0.42 -8.66
N ALA A 44 -13.43 1.67 -8.35
CA ALA A 44 -13.06 2.81 -9.19
C ALA A 44 -11.54 2.98 -9.31
N MET A 45 -10.81 2.86 -8.20
CA MET A 45 -9.34 2.91 -8.20
C MET A 45 -8.72 1.74 -8.98
N GLY A 46 -9.30 0.54 -8.90
CA GLY A 46 -8.82 -0.64 -9.63
C GLY A 46 -9.02 -0.52 -11.14
N GLU A 47 -10.20 -0.07 -11.58
CA GLU A 47 -10.48 0.20 -13.00
C GLU A 47 -9.62 1.35 -13.52
N PHE A 48 -9.41 2.39 -12.70
CA PHE A 48 -8.51 3.50 -13.05
C PHE A 48 -7.07 3.03 -13.22
N GLN A 49 -6.55 2.18 -12.33
CA GLN A 49 -5.18 1.68 -12.42
C GLN A 49 -4.98 0.81 -13.66
N ARG A 50 -5.96 -0.05 -14.01
CA ARG A 50 -5.94 -0.85 -15.24
C ARG A 50 -5.95 0.01 -16.49
N GLY A 51 -6.87 0.97 -16.57
CA GLY A 51 -6.92 1.89 -17.72
C GLY A 51 -5.63 2.70 -17.87
N ARG A 52 -4.99 3.09 -16.76
CA ARG A 52 -3.68 3.75 -16.81
C ARG A 52 -2.58 2.87 -17.38
N GLU A 53 -2.55 1.60 -17.00
CA GLU A 53 -1.57 0.63 -17.47
C GLU A 53 -1.76 0.31 -18.95
N GLU A 54 -3.01 0.17 -19.41
CA GLU A 54 -3.34 0.01 -20.84
C GLU A 54 -2.88 1.22 -21.66
N ILE A 55 -3.15 2.44 -21.17
CA ILE A 55 -2.69 3.68 -21.84
C ILE A 55 -1.17 3.74 -21.89
N GLU A 56 -0.47 3.34 -20.82
CA GLU A 56 1.00 3.34 -20.79
C GLU A 56 1.58 2.34 -21.80
N GLN A 57 1.01 1.14 -21.90
CA GLN A 57 1.39 0.13 -22.90
C GLN A 57 1.11 0.61 -24.33
N GLU A 58 -0.05 1.21 -24.60
CA GLU A 58 -0.37 1.79 -25.91
C GLU A 58 0.60 2.91 -26.28
N LEU A 59 0.99 3.75 -25.31
CA LEU A 59 1.97 4.82 -25.53
C LEU A 59 3.38 4.26 -25.81
N GLU A 60 3.75 3.17 -25.18
CA GLU A 60 5.02 2.47 -25.42
C GLU A 60 5.04 1.81 -26.82
N GLU A 61 3.98 1.11 -27.20
CA GLU A 61 3.84 0.49 -28.53
C GLU A 61 3.83 1.55 -29.66
N VAL A 62 3.19 2.70 -29.45
CA VAL A 62 3.23 3.82 -30.40
C VAL A 62 4.62 4.46 -30.48
N ARG A 63 5.36 4.47 -29.37
CA ARG A 63 6.74 4.98 -29.31
C ARG A 63 7.72 4.02 -29.99
N GLU A 64 7.39 2.73 -30.01
CA GLU A 64 8.20 1.63 -30.54
C GLU A 64 7.73 1.14 -31.93
N GLY A 65 7.15 2.04 -32.73
CA GLY A 65 6.81 1.79 -34.14
C GLY A 65 7.96 1.16 -34.95
N PRO A 66 7.65 0.53 -36.11
CA PRO A 66 8.17 -0.78 -36.52
C PRO A 66 9.61 -0.76 -37.06
N GLU A 67 10.61 -0.37 -36.27
CA GLU A 67 12.03 -0.52 -36.63
C GLU A 67 12.88 -0.60 -35.35
N ALA A 68 12.99 -1.77 -34.73
CA ALA A 68 14.03 -2.06 -33.73
C ALA A 68 14.35 -3.57 -33.69
N ASP A 69 14.98 -4.04 -34.76
CA ASP A 69 15.85 -5.21 -34.72
C ASP A 69 17.07 -4.83 -33.88
N GLY A 70 17.27 -5.45 -32.71
CA GLY A 70 18.38 -5.09 -31.84
C GLY A 70 18.34 -5.70 -30.44
N ASP A 71 18.70 -6.98 -30.37
CA ASP A 71 19.60 -7.55 -29.36
C ASP A 71 19.73 -6.78 -28.03
N VAL A 72 18.97 -7.19 -27.01
CA VAL A 72 19.45 -7.09 -25.63
C VAL A 72 19.36 -8.48 -25.03
N ALA A 73 20.47 -9.19 -25.22
CA ALA A 73 20.84 -10.38 -24.49
C ALA A 73 20.53 -10.24 -22.99
N GLU A 74 19.89 -11.27 -22.43
CA GLU A 74 19.96 -11.56 -21.00
C GLU A 74 21.42 -11.54 -20.55
N PRO A 75 21.80 -10.77 -19.51
CA PRO A 75 22.96 -11.12 -18.73
C PRO A 75 22.52 -12.18 -17.70
N ASP A 76 22.54 -13.43 -18.13
CA ASP A 76 22.92 -14.52 -17.23
C ASP A 76 24.35 -14.23 -16.75
N ALA A 77 24.48 -13.77 -15.52
CA ALA A 77 25.74 -13.71 -14.82
C ALA A 77 25.50 -13.94 -13.33
N GLY A 78 25.38 -15.21 -12.97
CA GLY A 78 25.67 -15.65 -11.62
C GLY A 78 27.03 -15.13 -11.19
N SER A 79 27.07 -14.45 -10.05
CA SER A 79 28.30 -14.16 -9.30
C SER A 79 27.95 -14.09 -7.82
N GLU A 80 27.90 -15.30 -7.25
CA GLU A 80 28.38 -15.69 -5.93
C GLU A 80 27.69 -15.16 -4.65
N PRO A 81 27.46 -16.06 -3.67
CA PRO A 81 26.88 -15.73 -2.38
C PRO A 81 27.93 -15.00 -1.54
N VAL A 82 27.60 -13.79 -1.09
CA VAL A 82 28.34 -13.15 0.00
C VAL A 82 28.03 -13.87 1.30
N SER A 83 28.91 -14.82 1.59
CA SER A 83 29.17 -15.38 2.91
C SER A 83 29.54 -14.26 3.89
N GLU A 84 29.14 -14.45 5.13
CA GLU A 84 29.79 -13.97 6.35
C GLU A 84 29.48 -12.54 6.82
N SER A 85 28.44 -12.44 7.64
CA SER A 85 28.53 -11.64 8.86
C SER A 85 27.96 -12.46 10.01
N ALA A 86 28.86 -13.14 10.71
CA ALA A 86 28.61 -13.74 12.01
C ALA A 86 28.38 -12.62 13.04
N SER A 87 27.28 -12.72 13.78
CA SER A 87 27.28 -12.35 15.20
C SER A 87 26.47 -13.41 15.92
N GLU A 88 27.21 -14.38 16.45
CA GLU A 88 26.78 -15.23 17.55
C GLU A 88 26.35 -14.35 18.73
N THR A 89 25.22 -14.66 19.36
CA THR A 89 25.11 -14.74 20.82
C THR A 89 23.91 -15.63 21.12
N GLU A 90 24.21 -16.86 21.51
CA GLU A 90 23.34 -17.76 22.26
C GLU A 90 23.16 -17.26 23.70
N GLU A 91 22.13 -17.79 24.38
CA GLU A 91 21.85 -17.73 25.83
C GLU A 91 21.36 -16.35 26.35
N GLU A 92 20.20 -16.19 26.99
CA GLU A 92 19.46 -16.97 28.02
C GLU A 92 17.95 -16.66 27.95
#